data_AF-A4FSF2-F1
#
_entry.id   AF-A4FSF2-F1
#
_cell.length_a   1.000
_cell.length_b   1.000
_cell.length_c   1.000
_cell.angle_alpha   90.00
_cell.angle_beta   90.00
_cell.angle_gamma   90.00
#
_symmetry.space_group_name_H-M   'P 1'
#
loop_
_entity.id
_entity.type
_entity.pdbx_description
1 polymer ?
#
loop_
_entity_poly.entity_id
_entity_poly.type
_entity_poly.pdbx_seq_one_letter_code
_entity_poly.pdbx_strand_id
1 'polypeptide(L)' 'MFARLTFYPTLFYNVIMERVSSRRWYDRIDETVLLGALPFTGMTSQLIQEENVKGVVSMNEDY' A
#
# COMPACT_ATOMS: atom_id res chain seq x y z
N MET A 1 -1.51 -10.86 -22.21
CA MET A 1 -0.54 -11.77 -21.55
C MET A 1 0.80 -11.10 -21.25
N PHE A 2 1.35 -10.27 -22.15
CA PHE A 2 2.60 -9.52 -21.94
C PHE A 2 2.53 -8.49 -20.80
N ALA A 3 1.40 -7.76 -20.67
CA ALA A 3 1.20 -6.74 -19.63
C ALA A 3 1.35 -7.28 -18.20
N ARG A 4 0.84 -8.50 -17.93
CA ARG A 4 1.02 -9.17 -16.62
C ARG A 4 2.48 -9.47 -16.33
N LEU A 5 3.24 -9.95 -17.32
CA LEU A 5 4.65 -10.29 -17.16
C LEU A 5 5.55 -9.06 -16.96
N THR A 6 5.27 -7.96 -17.64
CA THR A 6 5.97 -6.69 -17.44
C THR A 6 5.53 -5.95 -16.17
N PHE A 7 4.34 -6.25 -15.63
CA PHE A 7 3.84 -5.67 -14.39
C PHE A 7 4.62 -6.13 -13.15
N TYR A 8 4.96 -7.41 -13.05
CA TYR A 8 5.71 -7.94 -11.90
C TYR A 8 7.08 -7.28 -11.65
N PRO A 9 7.95 -7.06 -12.66
CA PRO A 9 9.21 -6.36 -12.43
C PRO A 9 9.02 -4.88 -12.08
N THR A 10 8.00 -4.21 -12.63
CA THR A 10 7.68 -2.82 -12.25
C THR A 10 7.10 -2.72 -10.84
N LEU A 11 6.26 -3.68 -10.44
CA LEU A 11 5.73 -3.77 -9.08
C LEU A 11 6.88 -4.02 -8.09
N PHE A 12 7.75 -4.99 -8.39
CA PHE A 12 8.90 -5.34 -7.56
C PHE A 12 9.87 -4.17 -7.38
N TYR A 13 10.15 -3.42 -8.45
CA TYR A 13 10.95 -2.20 -8.36
C TYR A 13 10.30 -1.14 -7.45
N ASN A 14 8.98 -0.95 -7.54
CA ASN A 14 8.25 -0.05 -6.63
C ASN A 14 8.29 -0.52 -5.17
N VAL A 15 8.14 -1.82 -4.90
CA VAL A 15 8.23 -2.37 -3.53
C VAL A 15 9.63 -2.18 -2.95
N ILE A 16 10.69 -2.43 -3.72
CA ILE A 16 12.07 -2.21 -3.26
C ILE A 16 12.31 -0.72 -3.00
N MET A 17 11.91 0.15 -3.91
CA MET A 17 12.13 1.59 -3.78
C MET A 17 11.35 2.20 -2.63
N GLU A 18 10.16 1.68 -2.34
CA GLU A 18 9.41 2.05 -1.15
C GLU A 18 10.15 1.65 0.14
N ARG A 19 10.70 0.44 0.19
CA ARG A 19 11.40 -0.06 1.37
C ARG A 19 12.78 0.60 1.61
N VAL A 20 13.42 1.08 0.54
CA VAL A 20 14.76 1.70 0.56
C VAL A 20 14.71 3.23 0.69
N SER A 21 13.64 3.85 0.20
CA SER A 21 13.43 5.28 0.37
C SER A 21 12.69 5.54 1.69
N SER A 22 12.96 6.66 2.37
CA SER A 22 12.20 7.13 3.55
C SER A 22 10.75 7.52 3.22
N ARG A 23 10.15 6.95 2.17
CA ARG A 23 8.79 7.23 1.73
C ARG A 23 7.82 6.51 2.66
N ARG A 24 6.99 7.30 3.34
CA ARG A 24 5.91 6.78 4.18
C ARG A 24 4.88 6.09 3.29
N TRP A 25 4.57 4.83 3.57
CA TRP A 25 3.59 4.03 2.80
C TRP A 25 2.18 4.61 2.88
N TYR A 26 1.87 5.18 4.03
CA TYR A 26 0.65 5.92 4.31
C TYR A 26 1.02 7.19 5.06
N ASP A 27 0.30 8.27 4.77
CA ASP A 27 0.33 9.50 5.54
C ASP A 27 -1.06 9.77 6.11
N ARG A 28 -1.08 10.30 7.33
CA ARG A 28 -2.30 10.69 8.02
C ARG A 28 -2.71 12.07 7.53
N ILE A 29 -3.83 12.14 6.81
CA ILE A 29 -4.37 13.40 6.29
C ILE A 29 -5.42 14.00 7.22
N ASP A 30 -6.01 13.18 8.09
CA ASP A 30 -7.03 13.58 9.07
C ASP A 30 -6.93 12.70 10.34
N GLU A 31 -7.64 13.08 11.41
CA GLU A 31 -7.70 12.31 12.67
C GLU A 31 -8.24 10.88 12.48
N THR A 32 -9.03 10.65 11.43
CA THR A 32 -9.64 9.35 11.13
C THR A 32 -9.27 8.80 9.75
N VAL A 33 -8.48 9.54 8.96
CA VAL A 33 -8.21 9.19 7.56
C VAL A 33 -6.71 9.05 7.30
N LEU A 34 -6.36 7.86 6.81
CA LEU A 34 -5.03 7.51 6.32
C LEU A 34 -5.09 7.40 4.79
N LEU A 35 -4.16 8.06 4.10
CA LEU A 35 -4.02 7.99 2.66
C LEU A 35 -2.71 7.28 2.32
N GLY A 36 -2.76 6.23 1.52
CA GLY A 36 -1.58 5.45 1.18
C GLY A 36 -1.80 4.44 0.07
N ALA A 37 -0.74 3.69 -0.23
CA ALA A 37 -0.80 2.57 -1.15
C ALA A 37 -1.43 1.33 -0.48
N LEU A 38 -1.84 0.36 -1.30
CA LEU A 38 -2.51 -0.87 -0.84
C LEU A 38 -1.61 -1.63 0.15
N PRO A 39 -1.97 -1.73 1.45
CA PRO A 39 -1.07 -2.27 2.45
C PRO A 39 -0.74 -3.73 2.18
N PHE A 40 0.53 -4.10 2.36
CA PHE A 40 0.92 -5.51 2.40
C PHE A 40 0.28 -6.19 3.61
N THR A 41 0.12 -7.51 3.56
CA THR A 41 -0.49 -8.31 4.64
C THR A 41 0.15 -8.07 6.01
N GLY A 42 1.48 -7.92 6.09
CA GLY A 42 2.17 -7.60 7.34
C GLY A 42 1.88 -6.18 7.87
N MET A 43 1.74 -5.20 6.97
CA MET A 43 1.46 -3.81 7.33
C MET A 43 -0.01 -3.60 7.70
N THR A 44 -0.91 -4.40 7.12
CA THR A 44 -2.34 -4.42 7.47
C THR A 44 -2.56 -4.75 8.94
N SER A 45 -1.80 -5.70 9.49
CA SER A 45 -1.85 -6.03 10.92
C SER A 45 -1.46 -4.85 11.81
N GLN A 46 -0.45 -4.07 11.41
CA GLN A 46 -0.05 -2.86 12.13
C GLN A 46 -1.12 -1.76 12.01
N LEU A 47 -1.71 -1.55 10.83
CA LEU A 47 -2.81 -0.58 10.65
C LEU A 47 -4.04 -0.92 11.50
N ILE A 48 -4.34 -2.21 11.69
CA ILE A 48 -5.46 -2.64 12.55
C ILE A 48 -5.10 -2.48 14.03
N GLN A 49 -3.88 -2.84 14.45
CA GLN A 49 -3.50 -2.86 15.86
C GLN A 49 -3.08 -1.48 16.40
N GLU A 50 -2.30 -0.71 15.63
CA GLU A 50 -1.74 0.58 16.05
C GLU A 50 -2.65 1.74 15.65
N GLU A 51 -3.16 1.71 14.42
CA GLU A 51 -3.97 2.81 13.85
C GLU A 51 -5.49 2.57 13.97
N ASN A 52 -5.91 1.38 14.44
CA ASN A 52 -7.32 0.99 14.60
C ASN A 52 -8.17 1.21 13.34
N VAL A 53 -7.61 0.91 12.17
CA VAL A 53 -8.30 1.04 10.89
C VAL A 53 -9.43 0.01 10.81
N LYS A 54 -10.68 0.49 10.68
CA LYS A 54 -11.90 -0.35 10.62
C LYS A 54 -12.46 -0.57 9.22
N GLY A 55 -11.99 0.19 8.24
CA GLY A 55 -12.46 0.12 6.87
C GLY A 55 -11.43 0.67 5.89
N VAL A 56 -11.42 0.11 4.67
CA VAL A 56 -10.50 0.50 3.60
C VAL A 56 -11.34 0.76 2.35
N VAL A 57 -11.08 1.89 1.69
CA VAL A 57 -11.67 2.21 0.39
C VAL A 57 -10.58 2.05 -0.66
N SER A 58 -10.71 1.05 -1.54
CA SER A 58 -9.80 0.84 -2.66
C SER A 58 -10.32 1.55 -3.90
N MET A 59 -9.46 2.33 -4.55
CA MET A 59 -9.72 2.95 -5.85
C MET A 59 -9.03 2.17 -7.00
N ASN A 60 -8.46 1.00 -6.70
CA ASN A 60 -7.77 0.18 -7.69
C ASN A 60 -8.79 -0.63 -8.50
N GLU A 61 -8.51 -0.85 -9.79
CA GLU A 61 -9.26 -1.78 -10.62
C GLU A 61 -9.05 -3.23 -10.16
N ASP A 62 -10.11 -4.04 -10.15
CA ASP A 62 -10.01 -5.50 -10.02
C ASP A 62 -9.43 -6.06 -11.32
N TYR A 63 -8.21 -6.59 -11.27
CA TYR A 63 -7.48 -7.13 -12.42
C TYR A 63 -7.13 -8.61 -12.23
#